data_AF-A0A1Z1WFN9-F1
#
_entry.id   AF-A0A1Z1WFN9-F1
#
_cell.length_a   1.000
_cell.length_b   1.000
_cell.length_c   1.000
_cell.angle_alpha   90.00
_cell.angle_beta   90.00
_cell.angle_gamma   90.00
#
_symmetry.space_group_name_H-M   'P 1'
#
loop_
_entity.id
_entity.type
_entity.pdbx_description
1 polymer ?
#
loop_
_entity_poly.entity_id
_entity_poly.type
_entity_poly.pdbx_seq_one_letter_code
_entity_poly.pdbx_strand_id
1 'polypeptide(L)'
;MLTTLKTVYTDTRAGDLAWALGREPLPALATLDLELSGATVQLRLLGASHQVLLEEERGGSCSETVACIPGSSTPLPLGVSKRVGEWEYEFAACVETLSRGQFAGRAQELLALVAEHPHGLAGVFPGIPHAFTAMLAQRHEGSVMWRTWHAYPQDGQLVATRTRVGVRMPAPL
;
A
#
# COMPACT_ATOMS: atom_id res chain seq x y z
N MET A 1 7.85 1.62 -11.45
CA MET A 1 9.21 1.33 -10.94
C MET A 1 9.23 -0.04 -10.26
N LEU A 2 10.14 -0.93 -10.66
CA LEU A 2 10.37 -2.23 -10.01
C LEU A 2 11.79 -2.27 -9.43
N THR A 3 11.94 -2.72 -8.19
CA THR A 3 13.24 -2.82 -7.51
C THR A 3 13.38 -4.12 -6.70
N THR A 4 14.62 -4.57 -6.52
CA THR A 4 14.94 -5.69 -5.62
C THR A 4 15.37 -5.15 -4.27
N LEU A 5 14.70 -5.57 -3.20
CA LEU A 5 14.94 -5.08 -1.84
C LEU A 5 16.20 -5.73 -1.25
N LYS A 6 17.04 -4.92 -0.59
CA LYS A 6 18.29 -5.39 0.06
C LYS A 6 18.05 -5.79 1.52
N THR A 7 17.02 -6.59 1.77
CA THR A 7 16.68 -7.11 3.10
C THR A 7 16.23 -8.55 3.02
N VAL A 8 16.30 -9.26 4.15
CA VAL A 8 15.62 -10.55 4.32
C VAL A 8 14.11 -10.29 4.37
N TYR A 9 13.34 -11.18 3.76
CA TYR A 9 11.89 -11.18 3.85
C TYR A 9 11.45 -11.56 5.27
N THR A 10 11.13 -10.56 6.09
CA THR A 10 10.73 -10.74 7.50
C THR A 10 9.21 -10.78 7.68
N ASP A 11 8.46 -10.33 6.68
CA ASP A 11 7.00 -10.33 6.67
C ASP A 11 6.49 -11.65 6.08
N THR A 12 6.37 -12.69 6.89
CA THR A 12 6.11 -14.04 6.39
C THR A 12 4.63 -14.43 6.38
N ARG A 13 3.71 -13.60 6.89
CA ARG A 13 2.29 -13.98 6.97
C ARG A 13 1.37 -12.78 6.84
N ALA A 14 0.31 -12.93 6.04
CA ALA A 14 -0.72 -11.90 5.87
C ALA A 14 -1.36 -11.46 7.20
N GLY A 15 -1.53 -12.39 8.14
CA GLY A 15 -2.15 -12.11 9.44
C GLY A 15 -1.31 -11.24 10.37
N ASP A 16 -0.02 -11.06 10.08
CA ASP A 16 0.89 -10.23 10.88
C ASP A 16 0.87 -8.75 10.43
N LEU A 17 0.15 -8.44 9.34
CA LEU A 17 -0.05 -7.06 8.89
C LEU A 17 -0.96 -6.29 9.85
N ALA A 18 -0.47 -5.14 10.28
CA ALA A 18 -1.21 -4.16 11.03
C ALA A 18 -1.33 -2.86 10.22
N TRP A 19 -2.38 -2.10 10.49
CA TRP A 19 -2.65 -0.81 9.86
C TRP A 19 -2.61 0.32 10.89
N ALA A 20 -2.03 1.45 10.52
CA ALA A 20 -1.94 2.65 11.34
C ALA A 20 -1.99 3.93 10.51
N LEU A 21 -2.53 5.00 11.10
CA LEU A 21 -2.48 6.37 10.55
C LEU A 21 -1.61 7.29 11.40
N GLY A 22 -1.02 8.29 10.76
CA GLY A 22 -0.33 9.40 11.41
C GLY A 22 1.05 9.04 11.96
N ARG A 23 1.66 7.96 11.46
CA ARG A 23 3.05 7.64 11.79
C ARG A 23 4.00 8.61 11.10
N GLU A 24 5.07 8.99 11.80
CA GLU A 24 6.20 9.67 11.17
C GLU A 24 6.81 8.83 10.04
N PRO A 25 7.51 9.46 9.08
CA PRO A 25 8.20 8.75 8.01
C PRO A 25 9.13 7.66 8.55
N LEU A 26 8.83 6.40 8.22
CA LEU A 26 9.61 5.24 8.62
C LEU A 26 10.78 5.01 7.65
N PRO A 27 11.92 4.43 8.07
CA PRO A 27 13.03 4.11 7.18
C PRO A 27 12.57 3.26 5.98
N ALA A 28 12.71 3.82 4.78
CA ALA A 28 12.28 3.18 3.54
C ALA A 28 13.48 2.54 2.82
N LEU A 29 13.23 1.37 2.24
CA LEU A 29 14.20 0.65 1.40
C LEU A 29 14.18 1.17 -0.04
N ALA A 30 13.05 1.70 -0.48
CA ALA A 30 12.88 2.40 -1.74
C ALA A 30 11.70 3.36 -1.65
N THR A 31 11.78 4.47 -2.37
CA THR A 31 10.72 5.48 -2.44
C THR A 31 10.39 5.83 -3.89
N LEU A 32 9.16 6.28 -4.12
CA LEU A 32 8.75 6.93 -5.35
C LEU A 32 7.96 8.18 -4.99
N ASP A 33 8.52 9.33 -5.34
CA ASP A 33 7.89 10.64 -5.18
C ASP A 33 7.02 10.94 -6.40
N LEU A 34 5.78 11.37 -6.17
CA LEU A 34 4.77 11.60 -7.18
C LEU A 34 4.10 12.96 -6.95
N GLU A 35 3.87 13.68 -8.04
CA GLU A 35 3.06 14.89 -8.07
C GLU A 35 1.74 14.59 -8.77
N LEU A 36 0.64 14.62 -8.02
CA LEU A 36 -0.71 14.26 -8.46
C LEU A 36 -1.65 15.47 -8.40
N SER A 37 -1.52 16.36 -9.39
CA SER A 37 -2.39 17.53 -9.60
C SER A 37 -2.63 18.39 -8.35
N GLY A 38 -1.56 18.81 -7.65
CA GLY A 38 -1.65 19.60 -6.41
C GLY A 38 -1.63 18.76 -5.12
N ALA A 39 -1.17 17.51 -5.23
CA ALA A 39 -0.93 16.61 -4.12
C ALA A 39 0.43 15.93 -4.30
N THR A 40 1.31 16.05 -3.33
CA THR A 40 2.56 15.31 -3.28
C THR A 40 2.31 13.97 -2.58
N VAL A 41 2.65 12.88 -3.25
CA VAL A 41 2.53 11.52 -2.72
C VAL A 41 3.89 10.85 -2.74
N GLN A 42 4.29 10.30 -1.60
CA GLN A 42 5.46 9.46 -1.52
C GLN A 42 5.08 8.03 -1.17
N LEU A 43 5.30 7.13 -2.12
CA LEU A 43 5.20 5.69 -1.91
C LEU A 43 6.51 5.19 -1.31
N ARG A 44 6.43 4.45 -0.20
CA ARG A 44 7.62 3.97 0.53
C ARG A 44 7.52 2.47 0.73
N LEU A 45 8.49 1.73 0.20
CA LEU A 45 8.67 0.32 0.52
C LEU A 45 9.44 0.20 1.83
N LEU A 46 8.88 -0.52 2.78
CA LEU A 46 9.50 -0.83 4.08
C LEU A 46 10.08 -2.24 4.06
N GLY A 47 10.84 -2.61 5.10
CA GLY A 47 11.33 -3.99 5.25
C GLY A 47 10.22 -5.02 5.46
N ALA A 48 9.06 -4.58 5.94
CA ALA A 48 7.91 -5.43 6.25
C ALA A 48 6.62 -4.80 5.71
N SER A 49 6.58 -4.48 4.40
CA SER A 49 5.46 -3.88 3.64
C SER A 49 5.68 -2.41 3.20
N HIS A 50 4.88 -1.43 3.65
CA HIS A 50 4.84 -0.10 3.03
C HIS A 50 4.32 1.02 3.93
N GLN A 51 4.61 2.25 3.51
CA GLN A 51 4.02 3.47 4.01
C GLN A 51 3.70 4.39 2.83
N VAL A 52 2.56 5.07 2.87
CA VAL A 52 2.19 6.11 1.92
C VAL A 52 2.06 7.42 2.66
N LEU A 53 2.81 8.43 2.21
CA LEU A 53 2.69 9.80 2.70
C LEU A 53 2.00 10.63 1.63
N LEU A 54 0.99 11.38 2.02
CA LEU A 54 0.25 12.30 1.19
C LEU A 54 0.29 13.67 1.86
N GLU A 55 0.65 14.68 1.09
CA GLU A 55 0.53 16.09 1.43
C GLU A 55 -0.21 16.79 0.29
N GLU A 56 -1.24 17.58 0.60
CA GLU A 56 -1.83 18.48 -0.41
C GLU A 56 -1.40 19.91 -0.15
N GLU A 57 -1.29 20.69 -1.23
CA GLU A 57 -0.93 22.11 -1.21
C GLU A 57 -1.85 22.95 -0.30
N ARG A 58 -3.10 22.52 -0.10
CA ARG A 58 -4.10 23.21 0.74
C ARG A 58 -3.99 22.90 2.23
N GLY A 59 -2.94 22.20 2.67
CA GLY A 59 -2.58 22.05 4.08
C GLY A 59 -3.13 20.81 4.79
N GLY A 60 -3.59 19.80 4.05
CA GLY A 60 -3.90 18.50 4.62
C GLY A 60 -2.74 17.51 4.43
N SER A 61 -2.61 16.56 5.34
CA SER A 61 -1.67 15.44 5.20
C SER A 61 -2.26 14.13 5.71
N CYS A 62 -1.77 13.03 5.14
CA CYS A 62 -2.13 11.68 5.55
C CYS A 62 -0.88 10.81 5.50
N SER A 63 -0.64 10.06 6.58
CA SER A 63 0.39 9.03 6.64
C SER A 63 -0.29 7.71 6.93
N GLU A 64 -0.33 6.83 5.94
CA GLU A 64 -0.82 5.46 6.09
C GLU A 64 0.36 4.50 6.19
N THR A 65 0.31 3.59 7.15
CA THR A 65 1.27 2.50 7.27
C THR A 65 0.52 1.18 7.36
N VAL A 66 0.84 0.26 6.46
CA VAL A 66 0.47 -1.16 6.58
C VAL A 66 1.76 -1.95 6.63
N ALA A 67 2.06 -2.54 7.79
CA ALA A 67 3.29 -3.29 8.01
C ALA A 67 3.16 -4.24 9.21
N CYS A 68 4.11 -5.16 9.36
CA CYS A 68 4.30 -5.83 10.65
C CYS A 68 4.77 -4.81 11.68
N ILE A 69 3.86 -4.38 12.56
CA ILE A 69 4.14 -3.40 13.60
C ILE A 69 4.39 -4.14 14.92
N PRO A 70 5.61 -4.09 15.49
CA PRO A 70 5.89 -4.71 16.79
C PRO A 70 4.93 -4.21 17.87
N GLY A 71 4.32 -5.15 18.61
CA GLY A 71 3.35 -4.82 19.67
C GLY A 71 1.95 -4.44 19.19
N SER A 72 1.69 -4.41 17.88
CA SER A 72 0.32 -4.30 17.38
C SER A 72 -0.39 -5.66 17.48
N SER A 73 -1.50 -5.70 18.22
CA SER A 73 -2.41 -6.85 18.29
C SER A 73 -3.65 -6.69 17.43
N THR A 74 -3.81 -5.52 16.78
CA THR A 74 -4.99 -5.26 15.95
C THR A 74 -4.73 -5.77 14.54
N PRO A 75 -5.52 -6.75 14.05
CA PRO A 75 -5.36 -7.27 12.70
C PRO A 75 -5.71 -6.20 11.67
N LEU A 76 -5.28 -6.42 10.42
CA LEU A 76 -5.66 -5.60 9.28
C LEU A 76 -7.21 -5.48 9.21
N PRO A 77 -7.78 -4.27 9.32
CA PRO A 77 -9.23 -4.12 9.30
C PRO A 77 -9.78 -4.39 7.89
N LEU A 78 -10.95 -5.03 7.81
CA LEU A 78 -11.64 -5.22 6.52
C LEU A 78 -12.02 -3.88 5.87
N GLY A 79 -12.36 -2.90 6.70
CA GLY A 79 -12.63 -1.54 6.25
C GLY A 79 -12.58 -0.53 7.39
N VAL A 80 -12.18 0.70 7.07
CA VAL A 80 -12.16 1.84 7.98
C VAL A 80 -12.63 3.07 7.22
N SER A 81 -13.46 3.89 7.88
CA SER A 81 -13.74 5.27 7.47
C SER A 81 -13.41 6.18 8.64
N LYS A 82 -12.57 7.20 8.41
CA LYS A 82 -12.12 8.17 9.42
C LYS A 82 -12.04 9.56 8.85
N ARG A 83 -12.10 10.54 9.74
CA ARG A 83 -11.76 11.93 9.42
C ARG A 83 -10.31 12.21 9.78
N VAL A 84 -9.54 12.77 8.84
CA VAL A 84 -8.15 13.18 9.04
C VAL A 84 -8.07 14.67 8.68
N GLY A 85 -8.06 15.54 9.70
CA GLY A 85 -8.26 16.97 9.48
C GLY A 85 -9.61 17.27 8.82
N GLU A 86 -9.58 17.85 7.63
CA GLU A 86 -10.75 18.19 6.81
C GLU A 86 -11.11 17.10 5.77
N TRP A 87 -10.41 15.95 5.80
CA TRP A 87 -10.58 14.89 4.80
C TRP A 87 -11.32 13.68 5.32
N GLU A 88 -12.01 13.04 4.38
CA GLU A 88 -12.48 11.66 4.55
C GLU A 88 -11.38 10.72 4.06
N TYR A 89 -11.04 9.80 4.95
CA TYR A 89 -10.11 8.71 4.72
C TYR A 89 -10.92 7.41 4.72
N GLU A 90 -10.77 6.62 3.66
CA GLU A 90 -11.36 5.30 3.54
C GLU A 90 -10.29 4.27 3.22
N PHE A 91 -10.32 3.17 3.95
CA PHE A 91 -9.44 2.01 3.76
C PHE A 91 -10.29 0.75 3.63
N ALA A 92 -9.86 -0.17 2.77
CA ALA A 92 -10.37 -1.54 2.78
C ALA A 92 -9.27 -2.53 2.44
N ALA A 93 -9.34 -3.71 3.06
CA ALA A 93 -8.42 -4.81 2.81
C ALA A 93 -9.16 -6.09 2.44
N CYS A 94 -8.55 -6.89 1.58
CA CYS A 94 -9.01 -8.21 1.18
C CYS A 94 -7.82 -9.17 1.21
N VAL A 95 -8.04 -10.40 1.68
CA VAL A 95 -7.05 -11.48 1.62
C VAL A 95 -7.57 -12.56 0.69
N GLU A 96 -6.85 -12.80 -0.40
CA GLU A 96 -7.12 -13.89 -1.35
C GLU A 96 -6.22 -15.07 -1.01
N THR A 97 -6.79 -16.28 -0.91
CA THR A 97 -6.02 -17.53 -0.81
C THR A 97 -6.13 -18.26 -2.14
N LEU A 98 -4.99 -18.48 -2.80
CA LEU A 98 -4.90 -18.99 -4.17
C LEU A 98 -4.18 -20.33 -4.20
N SER A 99 -4.53 -21.20 -5.15
CA SER A 99 -3.69 -22.35 -5.44
C SER A 99 -2.33 -21.91 -5.99
N ARG A 100 -1.31 -22.77 -5.90
CA ARG A 100 0.06 -22.45 -6.34
C ARG A 100 0.16 -21.89 -7.76
N GLY A 101 -0.57 -22.49 -8.71
CA GLY A 101 -0.57 -22.04 -10.11
C GLY A 101 -1.27 -20.67 -10.29
N GLN A 102 -2.42 -20.49 -9.64
CA GLN A 102 -3.14 -19.21 -9.64
C GLN A 102 -2.31 -18.11 -8.98
N PHE A 103 -1.63 -18.41 -7.88
CA PHE A 103 -0.79 -17.45 -7.18
C PHE A 103 0.36 -16.94 -8.05
N ALA A 104 1.10 -17.84 -8.69
CA ALA A 104 2.23 -17.46 -9.53
C ALA A 104 1.81 -16.55 -10.69
N GLY A 105 0.72 -16.91 -11.39
CA GLY A 105 0.16 -16.08 -12.47
C GLY A 105 -0.31 -14.73 -11.95
N ARG A 106 -1.08 -14.71 -10.86
CA ARG A 106 -1.60 -13.48 -10.26
C ARG A 106 -0.49 -12.53 -9.79
N ALA A 107 0.56 -13.09 -9.18
CA ALA A 107 1.72 -12.34 -8.74
C ALA A 107 2.46 -11.67 -9.91
N GLN A 108 2.65 -12.40 -11.02
CA GLN A 108 3.29 -11.88 -12.22
C GLN A 108 2.48 -10.76 -12.87
N GLU A 109 1.17 -10.95 -13.01
CA GLU A 109 0.26 -9.93 -13.55
C GLU A 109 0.33 -8.61 -12.76
N LEU A 110 0.29 -8.69 -11.43
CA LEU A 110 0.33 -7.51 -10.56
C LEU A 110 1.69 -6.82 -10.60
N LEU A 111 2.77 -7.59 -10.60
CA LEU A 111 4.12 -7.03 -10.74
C LEU A 111 4.29 -6.34 -12.09
N ALA A 112 3.83 -6.93 -13.19
CA ALA A 112 3.89 -6.31 -14.52
C ALA A 112 3.08 -5.01 -14.55
N LEU A 113 1.83 -5.05 -14.07
CA LEU A 113 0.95 -3.88 -13.99
C LEU A 113 1.61 -2.71 -13.24
N VAL A 114 2.23 -2.98 -12.09
CA VAL A 114 2.84 -1.92 -11.27
C VAL A 114 4.21 -1.50 -11.82
N ALA A 115 5.00 -2.42 -12.35
CA ALA A 115 6.32 -2.13 -12.90
C ALA A 115 6.24 -1.18 -14.09
N GLU A 116 5.25 -1.37 -14.97
CA GLU A 116 5.03 -0.60 -16.19
C GLU A 116 4.25 0.71 -15.97
N HIS A 117 3.67 0.91 -14.78
CA HIS A 117 2.91 2.12 -14.50
C HIS A 117 3.81 3.27 -13.98
N PRO A 118 3.66 4.51 -14.48
CA PRO A 118 4.49 5.65 -14.06
C PRO A 118 4.34 5.99 -12.57
N HIS A 119 3.15 5.74 -12.00
CA HIS A 119 2.85 5.96 -10.59
C HIS A 119 2.91 4.68 -9.73
N GLY A 120 3.58 3.65 -10.24
CA GLY A 120 3.69 2.34 -9.60
C GLY A 120 5.04 2.12 -8.93
N LEU A 121 5.04 1.54 -7.73
CA LEU A 121 6.23 1.13 -7.00
C LEU A 121 6.10 -0.33 -6.55
N ALA A 122 7.01 -1.20 -7.00
CA ALA A 122 7.08 -2.59 -6.59
C ALA A 122 8.47 -2.97 -6.06
N GLY A 123 8.50 -3.71 -4.96
CA GLY A 123 9.68 -4.30 -4.35
C GLY A 123 9.55 -5.81 -4.31
N VAL A 124 10.54 -6.52 -4.85
CA VAL A 124 10.65 -7.99 -4.75
C VAL A 124 11.70 -8.36 -3.71
N PHE A 125 11.48 -9.48 -3.02
CA PHE A 125 12.42 -9.98 -2.01
C PHE A 125 13.35 -11.06 -2.61
N PRO A 126 14.67 -10.95 -2.42
CA PRO A 126 15.61 -11.89 -3.01
C PRO A 126 15.43 -13.29 -2.40
N GLY A 127 15.53 -14.31 -3.25
CA GLY A 127 15.50 -15.72 -2.83
C GLY A 127 14.11 -16.33 -2.62
N ILE A 128 13.03 -15.54 -2.67
CA ILE A 128 11.66 -16.05 -2.55
C ILE A 128 10.86 -15.65 -3.79
N PRO A 129 10.67 -16.56 -4.77
CA PRO A 129 9.89 -16.28 -5.97
C PRO A 129 8.49 -15.78 -5.63
N HIS A 130 8.05 -14.72 -6.31
CA HIS A 130 6.74 -14.10 -6.15
C HIS A 130 6.46 -13.46 -4.77
N ALA A 131 7.44 -13.36 -3.87
CA ALA A 131 7.31 -12.51 -2.69
C ALA A 131 7.55 -11.05 -3.09
N PHE A 132 6.53 -10.21 -2.90
CA PHE A 132 6.62 -8.79 -3.24
C PHE A 132 5.69 -7.92 -2.41
N THR A 133 6.01 -6.63 -2.38
CA THR A 133 5.08 -5.55 -2.03
C THR A 133 5.00 -4.61 -3.21
N ALA A 134 3.78 -4.29 -3.65
CA ALA A 134 3.54 -3.41 -4.78
C ALA A 134 2.47 -2.38 -4.45
N MET A 135 2.61 -1.19 -5.01
CA MET A 135 1.73 -0.05 -4.77
C MET A 135 1.50 0.73 -6.05
N LEU A 136 0.32 1.28 -6.18
CA LEU A 136 -0.07 2.14 -7.29
C LEU A 136 -0.89 3.31 -6.75
N ALA A 137 -0.47 4.54 -7.05
CA ALA A 137 -1.22 5.74 -6.68
C ALA A 137 -1.80 6.44 -7.93
N GLN A 138 -2.93 7.10 -7.73
CA GLN A 138 -3.59 7.91 -8.74
C GLN A 138 -4.46 8.98 -8.07
N ARG A 139 -4.84 9.99 -8.84
CA ARG A 139 -5.87 10.95 -8.43
C ARG A 139 -7.07 10.81 -9.33
N HIS A 140 -8.26 10.77 -8.75
CA HIS A 140 -9.54 10.65 -9.45
C HIS A 140 -10.61 11.49 -8.75
N GLU A 141 -11.34 12.32 -9.50
CA GLU A 141 -12.46 13.13 -9.01
C GLU A 141 -12.14 13.89 -7.70
N GLY A 142 -10.98 14.55 -7.67
CA GLY A 142 -10.55 15.34 -6.51
C GLY A 142 -9.98 14.53 -5.33
N SER A 143 -10.09 13.20 -5.33
CA SER A 143 -9.51 12.34 -4.29
C SER A 143 -8.22 11.66 -4.76
N VAL A 144 -7.25 11.56 -3.86
CA VAL A 144 -6.06 10.73 -4.04
C VAL A 144 -6.40 9.31 -3.59
N MET A 145 -6.00 8.34 -4.40
CA MET A 145 -6.27 6.94 -4.15
C MET A 145 -5.00 6.13 -4.36
N TRP A 146 -4.82 5.09 -3.55
CA TRP A 146 -3.79 4.10 -3.82
C TRP A 146 -4.31 2.69 -3.58
N ARG A 147 -3.66 1.74 -4.24
CA ARG A 147 -3.87 0.31 -4.08
C ARG A 147 -2.56 -0.34 -3.77
N THR A 148 -2.59 -1.34 -2.89
CA THR A 148 -1.39 -2.09 -2.54
C THR A 148 -1.63 -3.58 -2.62
N TRP A 149 -0.56 -4.33 -2.85
CA TRP A 149 -0.55 -5.78 -2.92
C TRP A 149 0.65 -6.34 -2.17
N HIS A 150 0.43 -7.39 -1.40
CA HIS A 150 1.43 -8.04 -0.57
C HIS A 150 1.31 -9.54 -0.80
N ALA A 151 2.36 -10.14 -1.34
CA ALA A 151 2.34 -11.52 -1.78
C ALA A 151 3.14 -12.40 -0.84
N TYR A 152 2.46 -13.43 -0.30
CA TYR A 152 2.97 -14.41 0.65
C TYR A 152 2.95 -15.80 -0.02
N PRO A 153 4.00 -16.14 -0.81
CA PRO A 153 4.02 -17.38 -1.60
C PRO A 153 3.98 -18.64 -0.73
N GLN A 154 4.53 -18.60 0.49
CA GLN A 154 4.52 -19.71 1.44
C GLN A 154 3.10 -20.16 1.82
N ASP A 155 2.16 -19.22 1.89
CA ASP A 155 0.77 -19.47 2.27
C ASP A 155 -0.18 -19.41 1.07
N GLY A 156 0.33 -19.09 -0.12
CA GLY A 156 -0.49 -18.82 -1.30
C GLY A 156 -1.43 -17.62 -1.13
N GLN A 157 -1.06 -16.65 -0.29
CA GLN A 157 -1.91 -15.54 0.09
C GLN A 157 -1.49 -14.23 -0.56
N LEU A 158 -2.49 -13.51 -1.08
CA LEU A 158 -2.33 -12.16 -1.59
C LEU A 158 -3.21 -11.22 -0.76
N VAL A 159 -2.60 -10.24 -0.12
CA VAL A 159 -3.34 -9.16 0.55
C VAL A 159 -3.44 -8.00 -0.41
N ALA A 160 -4.65 -7.54 -0.68
CA ALA A 160 -4.91 -6.35 -1.48
C ALA A 160 -5.54 -5.28 -0.59
N THR A 161 -5.00 -4.07 -0.63
CA THR A 161 -5.64 -2.92 0.03
C THR A 161 -6.02 -1.84 -0.98
N ARG A 162 -7.00 -1.03 -0.61
CA ARG A 162 -7.33 0.21 -1.30
C ARG A 162 -7.53 1.30 -0.27
N THR A 163 -7.04 2.49 -0.61
CA THR A 163 -7.27 3.68 0.17
C THR A 163 -7.75 4.81 -0.73
N ARG A 164 -8.65 5.62 -0.19
CA ARG A 164 -9.09 6.89 -0.77
C ARG A 164 -8.98 7.97 0.29
N VAL A 165 -8.37 9.09 -0.10
CA VAL A 165 -8.30 10.31 0.71
C VAL A 165 -8.78 11.48 -0.13
N GLY A 166 -9.72 12.24 0.39
CA GLY A 166 -10.21 13.43 -0.29
C GLY A 166 -11.08 14.30 0.59
N VAL A 167 -11.30 15.52 0.14
CA VAL A 167 -12.33 16.39 0.71
C VAL A 167 -13.68 15.74 0.45
N ARG A 168 -14.52 15.66 1.47
CA ARG A 168 -15.91 15.24 1.32
C ARG A 168 -16.58 16.13 0.27
N MET A 169 -16.96 15.55 -0.86
CA MET A 169 -17.87 16.22 -1.77
C MET A 169 -19.21 16.35 -1.02
N PRO A 170 -19.83 17.53 -0.95
CA PRO A 170 -21.21 17.63 -0.47
C PRO A 170 -22.06 16.61 -1.24
N ALA A 171 -22.94 15.89 -0.53
CA ALA A 171 -23.89 15.02 -1.21
C ALA A 171 -24.63 15.88 -2.26
N PRO A 172 -24.81 15.40 -3.52
CA PRO A 172 -25.65 16.11 -4.46
C PRO A 172 -27.03 16.32 -3.82
N LEU A 173 -27.52 17.56 -3.84
CA LEU A 173 -28.86 17.92 -3.40
C LEU A 173 -29.93 17.27 -4.27
#